data_AF-A0A838WG71-F1
#
_entry.id   AF-A0A838WG71-F1
#
_cell.length_a   1.000
_cell.length_b   1.000
_cell.length_c   1.000
_cell.angle_alpha   90.00
_cell.angle_beta   90.00
_cell.angle_gamma   90.00
#
_symmetry.space_group_name_H-M   'P 1'
#
loop_
_entity.id
_entity.type
_entity.pdbx_description
1 polymer ?
#
loop_
_entity_poly.entity_id
_entity_poly.type
_entity_poly.pdbx_seq_one_letter_code
_entity_poly.pdbx_strand_id
1 'polypeptide(L)' 'MQVPVEAAQAGIGFMGAALGAGLAIIGAGIGIGWIGNGAVQGMARQPEVAGNIQTAAIILAALIEGATLFALVIMILIVT' A
#
# COMPACT_ATOMS: atom_id res chain seq x y z
N MET A 1 -23.35 -18.35 29.70
CA MET A 1 -22.10 -17.57 29.58
C MET A 1 -22.25 -16.68 28.35
N GLN A 2 -22.60 -15.42 28.53
CA GLN A 2 -22.68 -14.45 27.44
C GLN A 2 -21.33 -13.74 27.34
N VAL A 3 -20.76 -13.70 26.14
CA VAL A 3 -19.56 -12.90 25.89
C VAL A 3 -19.97 -11.43 25.97
N PRO A 4 -19.23 -10.57 26.71
CA PRO A 4 -19.52 -9.14 26.75
C PRO A 4 -19.43 -8.56 25.34
N VAL A 5 -20.41 -7.71 24.98
CA VAL A 5 -20.57 -7.14 23.62
C VAL A 5 -19.32 -6.35 23.22
N GLU A 6 -18.65 -5.74 24.18
CA GLU A 6 -17.42 -4.97 24.03
C GLU A 6 -16.26 -5.87 23.54
N ALA A 7 -16.16 -7.09 24.06
CA ALA A 7 -15.14 -8.05 23.64
C ALA A 7 -15.43 -8.58 22.22
N ALA A 8 -16.70 -8.76 21.86
CA ALA A 8 -17.10 -9.15 20.52
C ALA A 8 -16.82 -8.04 19.48
N GLN A 9 -17.06 -6.78 19.84
CA GLN A 9 -16.78 -5.62 18.98
C GLN A 9 -15.28 -5.43 18.72
N ALA A 10 -14.44 -5.59 19.74
CA ALA A 10 -12.98 -5.55 19.58
C ALA A 10 -12.49 -6.64 18.61
N GLY A 11 -13.03 -7.86 18.70
CA GLY A 11 -12.67 -8.95 17.79
C GLY A 11 -12.98 -8.67 16.32
N ILE A 12 -14.14 -8.06 16.04
CA ILE A 12 -14.52 -7.67 14.66
C ILE A 12 -13.61 -6.55 14.14
N GLY A 13 -13.28 -5.56 14.97
CA GLY A 13 -12.37 -4.48 14.63
C GLY A 13 -10.99 -4.99 14.23
N PHE A 14 -10.40 -5.89 15.03
CA PHE A 14 -9.07 -6.44 14.75
C PHE A 14 -9.03 -7.28 13.48
N MET A 15 -10.07 -8.09 13.24
CA MET A 15 -10.17 -8.87 12.01
C MET A 15 -10.30 -7.97 10.77
N GLY A 16 -11.11 -6.91 10.85
CA GLY A 16 -11.22 -5.90 9.80
C GLY A 16 -9.89 -5.20 9.51
N ALA A 17 -9.16 -4.83 10.57
CA ALA A 17 -7.85 -4.19 10.44
C ALA A 17 -6.80 -5.09 9.79
N ALA A 18 -6.75 -6.37 10.18
CA ALA A 18 -5.81 -7.33 9.61
C ALA A 18 -6.07 -7.59 8.12
N LEU A 19 -7.35 -7.76 7.74
CA LEU A 19 -7.74 -7.94 6.34
C LEU A 19 -7.47 -6.68 5.51
N GLY A 20 -7.83 -5.51 6.06
CA GLY A 20 -7.60 -4.23 5.41
C GLY A 20 -6.12 -3.94 5.16
N ALA A 21 -5.26 -4.21 6.15
CA ALA A 21 -3.81 -4.07 6.01
C ALA A 21 -3.24 -5.01 4.93
N GLY A 22 -3.68 -6.28 4.91
CA GLY A 22 -3.25 -7.25 3.91
C GLY A 22 -3.63 -6.82 2.49
N LEU A 23 -4.88 -6.39 2.29
CA LEU A 23 -5.36 -5.91 0.98
C LEU A 23 -4.64 -4.64 0.53
N ALA A 24 -4.37 -3.71 1.45
CA ALA A 24 -3.63 -2.48 1.15
C ALA A 24 -2.21 -2.80 0.63
N ILE A 25 -1.48 -3.69 1.28
CA ILE A 25 -0.13 -4.11 0.85
C ILE A 25 -0.15 -4.85 -0.48
N ILE A 26 -1.14 -5.71 -0.73
CA ILE A 26 -1.27 -6.39 -2.03
C ILE A 26 -1.47 -5.37 -3.16
N GLY A 27 -2.38 -4.40 -2.97
CA GLY A 27 -2.61 -3.33 -3.94
C GLY A 27 -1.36 -2.49 -4.19
N ALA A 28 -0.66 -2.11 -3.12
CA ALA A 28 0.59 -1.35 -3.19
C ALA A 28 1.67 -2.12 -3.96
N GLY A 29 1.89 -3.40 -3.64
CA GLY A 29 2.87 -4.27 -4.26
C GLY A 29 2.65 -4.45 -5.77
N ILE A 30 1.39 -4.61 -6.18
CA ILE A 30 1.02 -4.68 -7.60
C ILE A 30 1.29 -3.34 -8.30
N GLY A 31 0.84 -2.24 -7.69
CA GLY A 31 0.99 -0.90 -8.26
C GLY A 31 2.46 -0.48 -8.43
N ILE A 32 3.29 -0.67 -7.40
CA ILE A 32 4.72 -0.35 -7.48
C ILE A 32 5.45 -1.25 -8.48
N GLY A 33 5.08 -2.53 -8.56
CA GLY A 33 5.61 -3.47 -9.54
C GLY A 33 5.34 -3.02 -10.98
N TRP A 34 4.14 -2.52 -11.26
CA TRP A 34 3.79 -1.96 -12.56
C TRP A 34 4.55 -0.66 -12.89
N ILE A 35 4.69 0.25 -11.93
CA ILE A 35 5.51 1.46 -12.11
C ILE A 35 6.95 1.07 -12.46
N GLY A 36 7.55 0.16 -11.68
CA GLY A 36 8.90 -0.33 -11.90
C GLY A 36 9.06 -0.98 -13.28
N ASN A 37 8.11 -1.85 -13.66
CA ASN A 37 8.14 -2.51 -14.96
C ASN A 37 8.08 -1.53 -16.15
N GLY A 38 7.21 -0.52 -16.08
CA GLY A 38 7.13 0.52 -17.10
C GLY A 38 8.41 1.39 -17.15
N ALA A 39 8.94 1.74 -15.98
CA ALA A 39 10.14 2.55 -15.87
C ALA A 39 11.37 1.84 -16.47
N VAL A 40 11.62 0.58 -16.11
CA VAL A 40 12.80 -0.16 -16.61
C VAL A 40 12.72 -0.37 -18.12
N GLN A 41 11.53 -0.67 -18.67
CA GLN A 41 11.35 -0.78 -20.11
C GLN A 41 11.54 0.55 -20.83
N GLY A 42 11.00 1.64 -20.28
CA GLY A 42 11.16 2.98 -20.83
C GLY A 42 12.63 3.41 -20.88
N MET A 43 13.36 3.24 -19.77
CA MET A 43 14.78 3.56 -19.68
C MET A 43 15.65 2.72 -20.63
N ALA A 44 15.32 1.43 -20.80
CA ALA A 44 16.02 0.56 -21.72
C ALA A 44 15.83 0.95 -23.20
N ARG A 45 14.64 1.50 -23.55
CA ARG A 45 14.31 1.91 -24.92
C ARG A 45 14.81 3.31 -25.28
N GLN A 46 14.85 4.22 -24.30
CA GLN A 46 15.26 5.61 -24.48
C GLN A 46 16.24 6.02 -23.36
N PRO A 47 17.50 5.56 -23.43
CA PRO A 47 18.50 5.83 -22.40
C PRO A 47 18.78 7.34 -22.22
N GLU A 48 18.63 8.14 -23.27
CA GLU A 48 18.82 9.60 -23.26
C GLU A 48 17.89 10.34 -22.29
N VAL A 49 16.70 9.79 -21.99
CA VAL A 49 15.74 10.38 -21.05
C VAL A 49 15.55 9.53 -19.78
N ALA A 50 16.46 8.57 -19.52
CA ALA A 50 16.30 7.63 -18.42
C ALA A 50 16.18 8.32 -17.05
N GLY A 51 16.93 9.40 -16.81
CA GLY A 51 16.85 10.18 -15.57
C GLY A 51 15.46 10.81 -15.34
N ASN A 52 14.81 11.27 -16.42
CA ASN A 52 13.44 11.81 -16.33
C ASN A 52 12.43 10.71 -16.02
N ILE A 53 12.58 9.54 -16.65
CA ILE A 53 11.73 8.36 -16.40
C ILE A 53 11.87 7.89 -14.94
N GLN A 54 13.12 7.81 -14.45
CA GLN A 54 13.39 7.44 -13.06
C GLN A 54 12.74 8.43 -12.08
N THR A 55 12.86 9.74 -12.35
CA THR A 55 12.25 10.78 -11.51
C THR A 55 10.73 10.64 -11.47
N ALA A 56 10.09 10.46 -12.62
CA ALA A 56 8.64 10.23 -12.69
C ALA A 56 8.24 8.95 -11.95
N ALA A 57 9.01 7.86 -12.09
CA ALA A 57 8.76 6.60 -11.40
C ALA A 57 8.84 6.74 -9.88
N ILE A 58 9.83 7.48 -9.36
CA ILE A 58 9.96 7.75 -7.91
C ILE A 58 8.78 8.57 -7.38
N ILE A 59 8.31 9.58 -8.14
CA ILE A 59 7.14 10.38 -7.75
C ILE A 59 5.90 9.49 -7.66
N LEU A 60 5.67 8.65 -8.68
CA LEU A 60 4.53 7.71 -8.69
C LEU A 60 4.65 6.68 -7.56
N ALA A 61 5.85 6.16 -7.31
CA ALA A 61 6.13 5.26 -6.20
C ALA A 61 5.79 5.92 -4.85
N ALA A 62 6.24 7.16 -4.64
CA ALA A 62 5.96 7.91 -3.42
C ALA A 62 4.46 8.18 -3.22
N LEU A 63 3.69 8.39 -4.28
CA LEU A 63 2.23 8.55 -4.18
C LEU A 63 1.53 7.25 -3.75
N ILE A 64 1.94 6.10 -4.31
CA ILE A 64 1.42 4.79 -3.90
C ILE A 64 1.79 4.49 -2.45
N GLU A 65 3.06 4.72 -2.08
CA GLU A 65 3.54 4.52 -0.72
C GLU A 65 2.81 5.43 0.28
N GLY A 66 2.60 6.70 -0.07
CA GLY A 66 1.86 7.65 0.78
C GLY A 66 0.43 7.20 1.07
N ALA A 67 -0.31 6.74 0.05
CA ALA A 67 -1.65 6.20 0.23
C ALA A 67 -1.66 4.90 1.05
N THR A 68 -0.68 4.03 0.82
CA THR A 68 -0.54 2.74 1.50
C THR A 68 -0.23 2.94 2.98
N LEU A 69 0.75 3.78 3.31
CA LEU A 69 1.11 4.10 4.69
C LEU A 69 -0.06 4.76 5.43
N PHE A 70 -0.82 5.65 4.78
CA PHE A 70 -2.01 6.23 5.38
C PHE A 70 -3.06 5.17 5.74
N ALA A 71 -3.33 4.22 4.85
CA ALA A 71 -4.22 3.10 5.12
C ALA A 71 -3.71 2.24 6.28
N LEU A 72 -2.42 1.91 6.32
CA LEU A 72 -1.82 1.12 7.40
C LEU A 72 -1.89 1.83 8.75
N VAL A 73 -1.71 3.15 8.78
CA VAL A 73 -1.87 3.95 10.01
C VAL A 73 -3.30 3.82 10.54
N ILE A 74 -4.32 3.93 9.69
CA ILE A 74 -5.71 3.75 10.10
C ILE A 74 -5.93 2.34 10.69
N MET A 75 -5.38 1.31 10.05
CA MET A 75 -5.50 -0.06 10.56
C MET A 75 -4.80 -0.25 11.91
N ILE A 76 -3.64 0.38 12.12
CA ILE A 76 -2.95 0.40 13.41
C ILE A 76 -3.83 1.05 14.48
N LEU A 77 -4.45 2.19 14.18
CA LEU A 77 -5.34 2.88 15.12
C LEU A 77 -6.60 2.10 15.49
N ILE A 78 -7.03 1.14 14.67
CA ILE A 78 -8.17 0.26 14.97
C ILE A 78 -7.77 -0.86 15.95
N VAL A 79 -6.50 -1.26 15.97
CA VAL A 79 -6.00 -2.36 16.83
C VAL A 79 -5.38 -1.90 18.15
N THR A 80 -5.22 -0.59 18.34
CA THR A 80 -4.67 0.05 19.54
C THR A 80 -5.76 0.72 20.36
#